data_AF-A0A354CY01-F1
#
_entry.id   AF-A0A354CY01-F1
#
_cell.length_a   1.000
_cell.length_b   1.000
_cell.length_c   1.000
_cell.angle_alpha   90.00
_cell.angle_beta   90.00
_cell.angle_gamma   90.00
#
_symmetry.space_group_name_H-M   'P 1'
#
loop_
_entity.id
_entity.type
_entity.pdbx_description
1 polymer ?
#
loop_
_entity_poly.entity_id
_entity_poly.type
_entity_poly.pdbx_seq_one_letter_code
_entity_poly.pdbx_strand_id
1 'polypeptide(L)'
;MAYDSRLDQQLFAKSWEGGGSKLTVGVYSYNQGPKKVQISRALVDQEPGRPSFAKLGRLTKDELRGILPFLQEALTMLGSES
;
A
#
# COMPACT_ATOMS: atom_id res chain seq x y z
N MET A 1 17.36 11.00 12.77
CA MET A 1 17.78 9.58 12.95
C MET A 1 17.65 8.88 11.60
N ALA A 2 18.63 8.03 11.25
CA ALA A 2 18.55 7.23 10.03
C ALA A 2 17.50 6.12 10.19
N TYR A 3 16.88 5.70 9.09
CA TYR A 3 15.95 4.59 9.05
C TYR A 3 16.69 3.25 9.31
N ASP A 4 16.21 2.45 10.25
CA ASP A 4 16.70 1.10 10.53
C ASP A 4 15.60 0.07 10.22
N SER A 5 15.82 -0.72 9.17
CA SER A 5 14.85 -1.73 8.73
C SER A 5 14.53 -2.79 9.78
N ARG A 6 15.43 -3.04 10.75
CA ARG A 6 15.21 -4.01 11.85
C ARG A 6 14.13 -3.54 12.81
N LEU A 7 13.92 -2.23 12.89
CA LEU A 7 12.90 -1.62 13.73
C LEU A 7 11.55 -1.55 13.01
N ASP A 8 11.49 -1.71 11.69
CA ASP A 8 10.24 -1.66 10.92
C ASP A 8 9.57 -3.04 10.86
N GLN A 9 8.53 -3.22 11.66
CA GLN A 9 7.78 -4.47 11.71
C GLN A 9 6.63 -4.44 10.73
N GLN A 10 6.59 -5.42 9.81
CA GLN A 10 5.43 -5.69 8.97
C GLN A 10 4.44 -6.57 9.73
N LEU A 11 3.35 -5.98 10.19
CA LEU A 11 2.32 -6.65 10.99
C LEU A 11 1.27 -7.35 10.12
N PHE A 12 1.07 -6.86 8.90
CA PHE A 12 0.12 -7.38 7.93
C PHE A 12 0.55 -7.00 6.52
N ALA A 13 0.29 -7.87 5.55
CA ALA A 13 0.33 -7.52 4.14
C ALA A 13 -0.61 -8.43 3.34
N LYS A 14 -1.37 -7.84 2.42
CA LYS A 14 -2.07 -8.56 1.35
C LYS A 14 -1.74 -7.92 0.02
N SER A 15 -1.65 -8.77 -1.00
CA SER A 15 -1.39 -8.32 -2.36
C SER A 15 -2.53 -8.73 -3.29
N TRP A 16 -2.84 -7.85 -4.23
CA TRP A 16 -3.66 -8.11 -5.40
C TRP A 16 -2.75 -8.07 -6.63
N GLU A 17 -2.93 -9.02 -7.53
CA GLU A 17 -2.16 -9.13 -8.77
C GLU A 17 -3.11 -9.08 -9.97
N GLY A 18 -2.77 -8.28 -10.96
CA GLY A 18 -3.58 -8.10 -12.17
C GLY A 18 -2.95 -7.12 -13.17
N GLY A 19 -3.15 -7.38 -14.46
CA GLY A 19 -2.70 -6.49 -15.55
C GLY A 19 -1.19 -6.21 -15.56
N GLY A 20 -0.35 -7.21 -15.25
CA GLY A 20 1.11 -7.06 -15.18
C GLY A 20 1.62 -6.28 -13.96
N SER A 21 0.75 -6.00 -12.98
CA SER A 21 1.09 -5.27 -11.76
C SER A 21 0.65 -5.99 -10.50
N LYS A 22 1.37 -5.75 -9.42
CA LYS A 22 1.11 -6.21 -8.06
C LYS A 22 0.92 -5.01 -7.17
N LEU A 23 -0.26 -4.89 -6.57
CA LEU A 23 -0.57 -3.90 -5.55
C LEU A 23 -0.53 -4.57 -4.18
N THR A 24 0.19 -3.98 -3.23
CA THR A 24 0.29 -4.49 -1.86
C THR A 24 -0.21 -3.42 -0.89
N VAL A 25 -1.08 -3.84 0.02
CA VAL A 25 -1.50 -3.05 1.19
C VAL A 25 -0.92 -3.73 2.42
N GLY A 26 -0.09 -3.01 3.17
CA GLY A 26 0.53 -3.53 4.38
C GLY A 26 0.41 -2.58 5.57
N VAL A 27 0.46 -3.15 6.78
CA VAL A 27 0.50 -2.41 8.06
C VAL A 27 1.90 -2.53 8.64
N TYR A 28 2.53 -1.39 8.89
CA TYR A 28 3.91 -1.31 9.38
C TYR A 28 3.95 -0.52 10.69
N SER A 29 4.83 -0.91 11.60
CA SER A 29 5.12 -0.19 12.85
C SER A 29 6.62 -0.10 13.02
N TYR A 30 7.14 1.13 12.97
CA TYR A 30 8.55 1.39 13.20
C TYR A 30 8.82 1.59 14.68
N ASN A 31 9.72 0.79 15.24
CA ASN A 31 10.16 0.86 16.63
C ASN A 31 8.98 0.84 17.63
N GLN A 32 8.00 -0.05 17.40
CA GLN A 32 6.75 -0.13 18.18
C GLN A 32 5.92 1.16 18.20
N GLY A 33 6.27 2.12 17.34
CA GLY A 33 5.55 3.37 17.17
C GLY A 33 4.21 3.20 16.45
N PRO A 34 3.52 4.31 16.17
CA PRO A 34 2.20 4.30 15.56
C PRO A 34 2.15 3.47 14.27
N LYS A 35 1.18 2.56 14.20
CA LYS A 35 0.94 1.73 13.03
C LYS A 35 0.49 2.60 11.87
N LYS A 36 1.04 2.34 10.69
CA LYS A 36 0.71 3.04 9.44
C LYS A 36 0.39 2.02 8.35
N VAL A 37 -0.61 2.32 7.54
CA VAL A 37 -0.84 1.60 6.29
C VAL A 37 0.10 2.15 5.23
N GLN A 38 0.71 1.26 4.45
CA GLN A 38 1.45 1.59 3.25
C GLN A 38 0.82 0.86 2.07
N ILE A 39 0.63 1.57 0.97
CA ILE A 39 0.17 1.02 -0.30
C ILE A 39 1.33 1.14 -1.29
N SER A 40 1.65 0.06 -1.97
CA SER A 40 2.73 0.01 -2.96
C SER A 40 2.32 -0.74 -4.21
N ARG A 41 2.97 -0.41 -5.32
CA ARG A 41 2.86 -1.10 -6.60
C ARG A 41 4.21 -1.66 -7.01
N ALA A 42 4.22 -2.86 -7.55
CA ALA A 42 5.32 -3.45 -8.31
C ALA A 42 4.81 -3.87 -9.69
N LEU A 43 5.64 -3.84 -10.73
CA LEU A 43 5.32 -4.49 -12.00
C LEU A 43 5.85 -5.93 -11.95
N VAL A 44 5.03 -6.88 -12.41
CA VAL A 44 5.32 -8.32 -12.31
C VAL A 44 6.20 -8.79 -13.48
N ASP A 45 6.08 -8.15 -14.64
CA ASP A 45 6.72 -8.59 -15.89
C ASP A 45 7.96 -7.78 -16.30
N GLN A 46 8.67 -7.18 -15.34
CA GLN A 46 9.90 -6.44 -15.67
C GLN A 46 11.10 -7.35 -15.90
N GLU A 47 11.94 -6.94 -16.86
CA GLU A 47 13.23 -7.58 -17.15
C GLU A 47 14.08 -7.75 -15.87
N PRO A 48 14.87 -8.83 -15.79
CA PRO A 48 15.75 -9.09 -14.65
C PRO A 48 16.67 -7.90 -14.36
N GLY A 49 16.57 -7.33 -13.16
CA GLY A 49 17.47 -6.26 -12.69
C GLY A 49 16.86 -4.86 -12.57
N ARG A 50 15.57 -4.65 -12.90
CA ARG A 50 14.87 -3.39 -12.60
C ARG A 50 13.76 -3.59 -11.57
N PRO A 51 13.95 -3.17 -10.31
CA PRO A 51 12.87 -3.17 -9.33
C PRO A 51 11.91 -2.01 -9.61
N SER A 52 10.71 -2.29 -10.13
CA SER A 52 9.62 -1.30 -10.31
C SER A 52 8.77 -1.11 -9.05
N PHE A 53 9.40 -0.96 -7.90
CA PHE A 53 8.66 -0.69 -6.68
C PHE A 53 8.34 0.80 -6.55
N ALA A 54 7.06 1.14 -6.45
CA ALA A 54 6.59 2.50 -6.19
C ALA A 54 5.67 2.51 -4.96
N LYS A 55 5.92 3.44 -4.03
CA LYS A 55 4.98 3.71 -2.93
C LYS A 55 3.88 4.61 -3.48
N LEU A 56 2.63 4.17 -3.35
CA LEU A 56 1.46 4.94 -3.77
C LEU A 56 0.90 5.80 -2.63
N GLY A 57 1.11 5.39 -1.39
CA GLY A 57 0.69 6.18 -0.24
C GLY A 57 1.09 5.57 1.09
N ARG A 58 1.13 6.41 2.13
CA ARG A 58 1.31 6.00 3.51
C ARG A 58 0.36 6.81 4.39
N LEU A 59 -0.45 6.12 5.18
CA LEU A 59 -1.54 6.72 5.94
C LEU A 59 -1.47 6.28 7.39
N THR A 60 -1.77 7.20 8.29
CA THR A 60 -2.13 6.91 9.67
C THR A 60 -3.52 6.29 9.74
N LYS A 61 -3.89 5.78 10.92
CA LYS A 61 -5.22 5.21 11.16
C LYS A 61 -6.35 6.23 10.92
N ASP A 62 -6.14 7.48 11.34
CA ASP A 62 -7.18 8.51 11.26
C ASP A 62 -7.33 9.05 9.84
N GLU A 63 -6.23 9.25 9.11
CA GLU A 63 -6.28 9.58 7.67
C GLU A 63 -6.97 8.47 6.88
N LEU A 64 -6.63 7.20 7.11
CA LEU A 64 -7.27 6.08 6.43
C LEU A 64 -8.78 6.04 6.71
N ARG A 65 -9.18 6.22 7.98
CA ARG A 65 -10.60 6.28 8.35
C ARG A 65 -11.33 7.44 7.67
N GLY A 66 -10.69 8.61 7.58
CA GLY A 66 -11.26 9.79 6.94
C GLY A 66 -11.50 9.61 5.45
N ILE A 67 -10.58 8.93 4.74
CA ILE A 67 -10.68 8.77 3.28
C ILE A 67 -11.36 7.46 2.84
N LEU A 68 -11.56 6.49 3.74
CA LEU A 68 -12.16 5.20 3.36
C LEU A 68 -13.54 5.36 2.70
N PRO A 69 -14.45 6.24 3.18
CA PRO A 69 -15.71 6.52 2.50
C PRO A 69 -15.48 7.11 1.10
N PHE A 70 -14.52 8.02 0.95
CA PHE A 70 -14.22 8.65 -0.34
C PHE A 70 -13.67 7.65 -1.36
N LEU A 71 -12.86 6.70 -0.92
CA LEU A 71 -12.38 5.62 -1.78
C LEU A 71 -13.52 4.71 -2.24
N GLN A 72 -14.49 4.44 -1.35
CA GLN A 72 -15.68 3.66 -1.69
C GLN A 72 -16.61 4.40 -2.66
N GLU A 73 -16.82 5.70 -2.45
CA GLU A 73 -17.59 6.56 -3.37
C GLU A 73 -16.91 6.67 -4.74
N ALA A 74 -15.58 6.89 -4.74
CA ALA A 74 -14.80 6.93 -5.97
C ALA A 74 -14.88 5.59 -6.74
N LEU A 75 -14.88 4.45 -6.03
CA LEU A 75 -15.07 3.15 -6.66
C LEU A 75 -16.43 3.06 -7.36
N THR A 76 -17.51 3.54 -6.75
CA THR A 76 -18.83 3.59 -7.38
C THR A 76 -18.84 4.48 -8.63
N MET A 77 -18.08 5.59 -8.62
CA MET A 77 -17.94 6.48 -9.78
C MET A 77 -17.09 5.88 -10.91
N LEU A 78 -16.12 5.03 -10.59
CA LEU A 78 -15.26 4.36 -11.58
C LEU A 78 -15.97 3.22 -12.32
N GLY A 79 -17.14 2.78 -11.84
CA GLY A 79 -18.02 1.89 -12.60
C GLY A 79 -18.97 1.09 -11.72
N SER A 80 -20.26 1.44 -11.76
CA SER A 80 -21.31 0.43 -11.88
C SER A 80 -21.19 -0.19 -13.28
N GLU A 81 -20.57 -1.37 -13.37
CA GLU A 81 -20.59 -2.17 -14.59
C GLU A 81 -22.06 -2.50 -14.91
N SER A 82 -22.55 -2.00 -16.05
CA SER A 82 -23.74 -2.53 -16.73
C SER A 82 -23.32 -3.70 -17.61
#